data_AF-A0A482TBP0-F1
#
_entry.id   AF-A0A482TBP0-F1
#
_cell.length_a   1.000
_cell.length_b   1.000
_cell.length_c   1.000
_cell.angle_alpha   90.00
_cell.angle_beta   90.00
_cell.angle_gamma   90.00
#
_symmetry.space_group_name_H-M   'P 1'
#
loop_
_entity.id
_entity.type
_entity.pdbx_description
1 polymer ?
#
loop_
_entity_poly.entity_id
_entity_poly.type
_entity_poly.pdbx_seq_one_letter_code
_entity_poly.pdbx_strand_id
1 'polypeptide(L)' 'MVGPSLSGEERTAASMRLKIGFVLLVAASGALVALQAGGEPVYIAGGFVGGLLLGIILTYLLVHWWSDFVATTNRGRR' A
#
# COMPACT_ATOMS: atom_id res chain seq x y z
N MET A 1 27.23 -2.11 14.97
CA MET A 1 25.86 -2.07 14.41
C MET A 1 24.92 -1.91 15.59
N VAL A 2 24.16 -0.82 15.64
CA VAL A 2 23.08 -0.69 16.64
C VAL A 2 22.04 -1.78 16.36
N GLY A 3 21.63 -2.49 17.40
CA GLY A 3 20.56 -3.49 17.30
C GLY A 3 19.28 -2.85 16.76
N PRO A 4 18.34 -3.65 16.22
CA PRO A 4 17.09 -3.14 15.68
C PRO A 4 16.42 -2.20 16.68
N SER A 5 16.16 -0.95 16.27
CA SER A 5 15.53 0.06 17.13
C SER A 5 14.06 -0.24 17.46
N LEU A 6 13.52 -1.31 16.87
CA LEU A 6 12.15 -1.79 17.05
C LEU A 6 12.17 -3.31 17.20
N SER A 7 11.38 -3.80 18.14
CA SER A 7 11.06 -5.22 18.22
C SER A 7 10.27 -5.67 16.97
N GLY A 8 10.29 -6.97 16.67
CA GLY A 8 9.62 -7.51 15.48
C GLY A 8 8.12 -7.21 15.43
N GLU A 9 7.46 -7.18 16.59
CA GLU A 9 6.03 -6.83 16.71
C GLU A 9 5.78 -5.36 16.40
N GLU A 10 6.58 -4.44 16.94
CA GLU A 10 6.44 -3.01 16.68
C GLU A 10 6.65 -2.69 15.19
N ARG A 11 7.63 -3.35 14.55
CA ARG A 11 7.86 -3.21 13.11
C ARG A 11 6.66 -3.68 12.29
N THR A 12 6.03 -4.79 12.68
CA THR A 12 4.87 -5.36 11.99
C THR A 12 3.66 -4.43 12.14
N ALA A 13 3.41 -3.91 13.35
CA ALA A 13 2.35 -2.95 13.61
C ALA A 13 2.55 -1.63 12.83
N ALA A 14 3.77 -1.09 12.83
CA ALA A 14 4.10 0.11 12.06
C ALA A 14 3.91 -0.10 10.55
N SER A 15 4.38 -1.24 10.04
CA SER A 15 4.20 -1.60 8.63
C SER A 15 2.73 -1.76 8.26
N MET A 16 1.91 -2.36 9.14
CA MET A 16 0.48 -2.52 8.92
C MET A 16 -0.23 -1.16 8.84
N ARG A 17 0.05 -0.26 9.79
CA ARG A 17 -0.52 1.10 9.81
C ARG A 17 -0.15 1.87 8.55
N LEU A 18 1.10 1.77 8.10
CA LEU A 18 1.56 2.42 6.87
C LEU A 18 0.82 1.89 5.64
N LYS A 19 0.67 0.57 5.51
CA LYS A 19 -0.08 -0.07 4.41
C LYS A 19 -1.53 0.40 4.39
N ILE A 20 -2.20 0.40 5.56
CA ILE A 20 -3.58 0.89 5.69
C ILE A 20 -3.67 2.36 5.26
N GLY A 21 -2.78 3.21 5.77
CA GLY A 21 -2.75 4.64 5.42
C GLY A 21 -2.57 4.87 3.93
N PHE A 22 -1.66 4.14 3.29
CA PHE A 22 -1.45 4.20 1.84
C PHE A 22 -2.71 3.79 1.06
N VAL A 23 -3.32 2.65 1.40
CA VAL A 23 -4.55 2.17 0.74
C VAL A 23 -5.69 3.19 0.89
N LEU A 24 -5.89 3.75 2.08
CA LEU A 24 -6.91 4.76 2.32
C LEU A 24 -6.64 6.05 1.54
N LEU A 25 -5.38 6.45 1.41
CA LEU A 25 -5.00 7.63 0.63
C LEU A 25 -5.34 7.44 -0.86
N VAL A 26 -5.05 6.26 -1.42
CA VAL A 26 -5.39 5.93 -2.81
C VAL A 26 -6.91 5.89 -3.02
N ALA A 27 -7.66 5.31 -2.06
CA ALA A 27 -9.13 5.31 -2.07
C ALA A 27 -9.71 6.73 -2.04
N ALA A 28 -9.24 7.57 -1.12
CA ALA A 28 -9.66 8.96 -1.03
C ALA A 28 -9.32 9.73 -2.31
N SER A 29 -8.15 9.49 -2.90
CA SER A 29 -7.76 10.09 -4.18
C SER A 29 -8.73 9.73 -5.30
N GLY A 30 -9.11 8.45 -5.44
CA GLY A 30 -10.08 8.01 -6.45
C GLY A 30 -11.46 8.67 -6.28
N ALA A 31 -11.93 8.80 -5.03
CA ALA A 31 -13.17 9.52 -4.73
C ALA A 31 -13.08 11.01 -5.08
N LEU A 32 -11.97 11.67 -4.74
CA LEU A 32 -11.74 13.08 -5.04
C LEU A 32 -11.61 13.35 -6.55
N VAL A 33 -11.06 12.41 -7.31
CA VAL A 33 -11.02 12.50 -8.78
C VAL A 33 -12.44 12.44 -9.36
N ALA A 34 -13.26 11.50 -8.91
CA ALA A 34 -14.66 11.40 -9.35
C ALA A 34 -15.48 12.64 -8.97
N LEU A 35 -15.26 13.19 -7.77
CA LEU A 35 -15.90 14.43 -7.32
C LEU A 35 -15.49 15.62 -8.20
N GLN A 36 -14.20 15.76 -8.51
CA GLN A 36 -13.69 16.82 -9.38
C GLN A 36 -14.20 16.70 -10.82
N ALA A 37 -14.49 15.48 -11.29
CA ALA A 37 -15.10 15.24 -12.58
C ALA A 37 -16.61 15.56 -12.63
N GLY A 38 -17.21 16.03 -11.53
CA GLY A 38 -18.65 16.30 -11.45
C GLY A 38 -19.50 15.02 -11.36
N GLY A 39 -18.91 13.90 -10.92
CA GLY A 39 -19.62 12.63 -10.80
C GLY A 39 -20.71 12.67 -9.73
N GLU A 40 -21.84 12.01 -10.02
CA GLU A 40 -22.88 11.75 -9.02
C GLU A 40 -22.35 10.89 -7.85
N PRO A 41 -23.03 10.88 -6.68
CA PRO A 41 -22.58 10.13 -5.50
C PRO A 41 -22.22 8.66 -5.76
N VAL A 42 -22.91 8.00 -6.69
CA VAL A 42 -22.60 6.63 -7.14
C VAL A 42 -21.20 6.52 -7.74
N TYR A 43 -20.79 7.47 -8.57
CA TYR A 43 -19.47 7.47 -9.21
C TYR A 43 -18.37 7.85 -8.23
N ILE A 44 -18.66 8.70 -7.24
CA ILE A 44 -17.74 9.01 -6.15
C ILE A 44 -17.48 7.76 -5.30
N ALA A 45 -18.54 7.04 -4.93
CA ALA A 45 -18.41 5.76 -4.23
C ALA A 45 -17.66 4.72 -5.09
N GLY A 46 -17.94 4.67 -6.39
CA GLY A 46 -17.21 3.83 -7.33
C GLY A 46 -15.71 4.17 -7.40
N GLY A 47 -15.35 5.47 -7.43
CA GLY A 47 -13.97 5.94 -7.38
C GLY A 47 -13.27 5.58 -6.07
N PHE A 48 -13.97 5.65 -4.94
CA PHE A 48 -13.45 5.22 -3.64
C PHE A 48 -13.16 3.70 -3.61
N VAL A 49 -14.13 2.89 -4.05
CA VAL A 49 -13.98 1.42 -4.12
C VAL A 49 -12.88 1.03 -5.11
N GLY A 50 -12.83 1.67 -6.28
CA GLY A 50 -11.78 1.48 -7.26
C GLY A 50 -10.40 1.83 -6.71
N GLY A 51 -10.29 2.95 -5.97
CA GLY A 51 -9.06 3.34 -5.30
C GLY A 51 -8.66 2.40 -4.16
N LEU A 52 -9.61 1.84 -3.39
CA LEU A 52 -9.33 0.78 -2.41
C LEU A 52 -8.71 -0.44 -3.07
N LEU A 53 -9.34 -0.95 -4.13
CA LEU A 53 -8.86 -2.11 -4.88
C LEU A 53 -7.47 -1.84 -5.45
N LEU A 54 -7.28 -0.68 -6.07
CA LEU A 54 -5.99 -0.27 -6.63
C LEU A 54 -4.92 -0.15 -5.53
N GLY A 55 -5.22 0.48 -4.40
CA GLY A 55 -4.29 0.61 -3.28
C GLY A 55 -3.84 -0.75 -2.73
N ILE A 56 -4.76 -1.71 -2.63
CA ILE A 56 -4.45 -3.09 -2.21
C ILE A 56 -3.53 -3.75 -3.23
N ILE A 57 -3.86 -3.67 -4.52
CA ILE A 57 -3.05 -4.25 -5.60
C ILE A 57 -1.63 -3.65 -5.60
N LEU A 58 -1.51 -2.34 -5.52
CA LEU A 58 -0.22 -1.65 -5.48
C LEU A 58 0.61 -2.07 -4.26
N THR A 59 -0.02 -2.15 -3.10
CA THR A 59 0.65 -2.61 -1.87
C THR A 59 1.12 -4.06 -1.99
N TYR A 60 0.29 -4.92 -2.56
CA TYR A 60 0.62 -6.32 -2.82
C TYR A 60 1.82 -6.44 -3.76
N LEU A 61 1.77 -5.75 -4.92
CA LEU A 61 2.84 -5.74 -5.90
C LEU A 61 4.15 -5.23 -5.30
N LEU A 62 4.09 -4.15 -4.52
CA LEU A 62 5.26 -3.59 -3.84
C LEU A 62 5.93 -4.62 -2.93
N VAL A 63 5.15 -5.32 -2.09
CA VAL A 63 5.68 -6.33 -1.16
C VAL A 63 6.20 -7.55 -1.92
N HIS A 64 5.46 -8.02 -2.92
CA HIS A 64 5.83 -9.18 -3.73
C HIS A 64 7.14 -8.95 -4.51
N TRP A 65 7.24 -7.82 -5.21
CA TRP A 65 8.47 -7.46 -5.92
C TRP A 65 9.65 -7.29 -4.97
N TRP A 66 9.44 -6.67 -3.80
CA TRP A 66 10.51 -6.54 -2.80
C TRP A 66 11.02 -7.89 -2.30
N SER A 67 10.13 -8.86 -2.05
CA SER A 67 10.57 -10.20 -1.64
C SER A 67 11.42 -10.89 -2.71
N ASP A 68 11.07 -10.70 -3.98
CA ASP A 68 11.81 -11.29 -5.10
C ASP A 68 13.20 -10.66 -5.27
N PHE A 69 13.31 -9.34 -5.14
CA PHE A 69 14.60 -8.64 -5.16
C PHE A 69 15.53 -9.06 -4.02
N VAL A 70 15.00 -9.21 -2.80
CA VAL A 70 15.80 -9.67 -1.66
C VAL A 70 16.24 -11.12 -1.86
N ALA A 71 15.36 -11.99 -2.38
CA ALA A 71 15.67 -13.38 -2.66
C ALA A 71 16.77 -13.56 -3.73
N THR A 72 16.74 -12.76 -4.80
CA THR A 72 17.76 -12.80 -5.85
C THR A 72 19.12 -12.29 -5.37
N THR A 73 19.15 -11.19 -4.60
CA THR A 73 20.40 -10.62 -4.05
C THR A 73 21.11 -11.60 -3.10
N ASN A 74 20.36 -12.36 -2.30
CA ASN A 74 20.95 -13.32 -1.36
C ASN A 74 21.57 -14.54 -2.06
N ARG A 75 21.12 -14.88 -3.28
CA ARG A 75 21.59 -16.04 -4.04
C ARG A 75 22.99 -15.84 -4.65
N GLY A 76 23.39 -14.60 -4.93
CA GLY A 76 24.74 -14.28 -5.43
C GLY A 76 25.85 -14.26 -4.37
N ARG A 77 25.51 -14.50 -3.10
CA ARG A 77 26.45 -14.44 -1.96
C ARG A 77 26.81 -15.81 -1.38
N ARG A 78 26.36 -16.90 -2.01
CA ARG A 78 26.69 -18.29 -1.65
C ARG A 78 27.64 -18.92 -2.66
#